data_AF-A0A7Y2L551-F1
#
_entry.id   AF-A0A7Y2L551-F1
#
_cell.length_a   1.000
_cell.length_b   1.000
_cell.length_c   1.000
_cell.angle_alpha   90.00
_cell.angle_beta   90.00
_cell.angle_gamma   90.00
#
_symmetry.space_group_name_H-M   'P 1'
#
loop_
_entity.id
_entity.type
_entity.pdbx_description
1 polymer ?
#
loop_
_entity_poly.entity_id
_entity_poly.type
_entity_poly.pdbx_seq_one_letter_code
_entity_poly.pdbx_strand_id
1 'polypeptide(L)'
;MKLNRRNLDNLTSKVEKPAYLASDRRHGIAHIGVGGFHRAHQAFYTDALMNQGRDLDWSICGIGLRAEDRKMRDDLAGQDYLYTLFELGDSDDTQSRIIGSISDMLLAEDSIEAVLDKLASPDIRIVSLTITEGG
;
A
#
# COMPACT_ATOMS: atom_id res chain seq x y z
N MET A 1 12.67 -15.14 -6.38
CA MET A 1 12.99 -13.77 -6.84
C MET A 1 12.52 -12.81 -5.75
N LYS A 2 13.35 -11.87 -5.27
CA LYS A 2 12.90 -10.85 -4.30
C LYS A 2 11.99 -9.85 -5.01
N LEU A 3 10.82 -9.55 -4.44
CA LEU A 3 9.93 -8.52 -4.97
C LEU A 3 10.54 -7.12 -4.74
N ASN A 4 10.67 -6.37 -5.82
CA ASN A 4 11.00 -4.95 -5.90
C ASN A 4 10.72 -4.49 -7.34
N ARG A 5 10.76 -3.18 -7.61
CA ARG A 5 10.46 -2.63 -8.95
C ARG A 5 11.39 -3.19 -10.02
N ARG A 6 12.68 -3.34 -9.71
CA ARG A 6 13.69 -3.89 -10.64
C ARG A 6 13.36 -5.31 -11.11
N ASN A 7 12.75 -6.12 -10.26
CA ASN A 7 12.47 -7.53 -10.53
C ASN A 7 11.03 -7.78 -11.01
N LEU A 8 10.21 -6.74 -11.15
CA LEU A 8 8.77 -6.87 -11.42
C LEU A 8 8.51 -7.60 -12.76
N ASP A 9 9.31 -7.32 -13.78
CA ASP A 9 9.20 -7.98 -15.09
C ASP A 9 9.81 -9.37 -15.14
N ASN A 10 10.56 -9.76 -14.09
CA ASN A 10 11.14 -11.09 -13.95
C ASN A 10 10.25 -12.06 -13.13
N LEU A 11 9.06 -11.62 -12.73
CA LEU A 11 8.07 -12.48 -12.08
C LEU A 11 7.42 -13.42 -13.10
N THR A 12 6.88 -14.55 -12.63
CA THR A 12 6.19 -15.49 -13.51
C THR A 12 4.94 -14.84 -14.11
N SER A 13 4.53 -15.27 -15.30
CA SER A 13 3.33 -14.75 -15.99
C SER A 13 2.02 -15.02 -15.24
N LYS A 14 2.04 -15.87 -14.20
CA LYS A 14 0.90 -16.16 -13.34
C LYS A 14 0.65 -15.07 -12.29
N VAL A 15 1.62 -14.17 -12.06
CA VAL A 15 1.47 -13.08 -11.09
C VAL A 15 1.00 -11.82 -11.82
N GLU A 16 -0.18 -11.33 -11.44
CA GLU A 16 -0.70 -10.07 -11.97
C GLU A 16 0.12 -8.89 -11.45
N LYS A 17 0.34 -7.90 -12.31
CA LYS A 17 1.20 -6.73 -12.04
C LYS A 17 0.38 -5.45 -12.18
N PRO A 18 0.74 -4.36 -11.46
CA PRO A 18 0.17 -3.05 -11.71
C PRO A 18 0.32 -2.64 -13.18
N ALA A 19 -0.78 -2.20 -13.79
CA ALA A 19 -0.86 -1.73 -15.18
C ALA A 19 -0.57 -0.23 -15.31
N TYR A 20 -0.30 0.45 -14.20
CA TYR A 20 -0.03 1.88 -14.11
C TYR A 20 1.42 2.13 -13.66
N LEU A 21 1.96 3.31 -13.98
CA LEU A 21 3.33 3.67 -13.59
C LEU A 21 3.38 4.19 -12.15
N ALA A 22 4.38 3.73 -11.40
CA ALA A 22 4.58 4.17 -10.02
C ALA A 22 4.83 5.68 -9.89
N SER A 23 5.43 6.31 -10.92
CA SER A 23 5.73 7.74 -10.98
C SER A 23 4.51 8.65 -11.09
N ASP A 24 3.40 8.11 -11.57
CA ASP A 24 2.21 8.89 -11.93
C ASP A 24 1.26 9.02 -10.73
N ARG A 25 1.50 8.21 -9.69
CA ARG A 25 0.71 8.20 -8.47
C ARG A 25 0.95 9.45 -7.63
N ARG A 26 -0.11 9.95 -6.99
CA ARG A 26 -0.04 10.97 -5.93
C ARG A 26 -0.81 10.49 -4.72
N HIS A 27 -0.42 10.91 -3.53
CA HIS A 27 -1.12 10.51 -2.32
C HIS A 27 -2.46 11.24 -2.21
N GLY A 28 -3.54 10.49 -2.05
CA GLY A 28 -4.88 11.01 -1.74
C GLY A 28 -5.44 10.49 -0.43
N ILE A 29 -4.86 9.40 0.08
CA ILE A 29 -5.28 8.72 1.31
C ILE A 29 -4.09 8.64 2.27
N ALA A 30 -4.32 9.00 3.53
CA ALA A 30 -3.48 8.57 4.64
C ALA A 30 -4.19 7.41 5.36
N HIS A 31 -3.49 6.31 5.64
CA HIS A 31 -4.06 5.15 6.32
C HIS A 31 -3.36 4.88 7.65
N ILE A 32 -4.09 4.97 8.76
CA ILE A 32 -3.56 4.69 10.10
C ILE A 32 -3.82 3.22 10.47
N GLY A 33 -2.73 2.50 10.77
CA GLY A 33 -2.76 1.06 11.06
C GLY A 33 -2.54 0.23 9.79
N VAL A 34 -1.29 0.07 9.34
CA VAL A 34 -0.99 -0.68 8.10
C VAL A 34 -0.95 -2.19 8.36
N GLY A 35 -2.13 -2.77 8.56
CA GLY A 35 -2.31 -4.18 8.87
C GLY A 35 -2.46 -5.10 7.65
N GLY A 36 -2.76 -6.38 7.92
CA GLY A 36 -3.14 -7.34 6.88
C GLY A 36 -4.48 -6.98 6.20
N PHE A 37 -5.49 -6.62 6.99
CA PHE A 37 -6.82 -6.26 6.47
C PHE A 37 -6.76 -5.04 5.53
N HIS A 38 -6.03 -4.00 5.90
CA HIS A 38 -5.86 -2.83 5.05
C HIS A 38 -5.29 -3.19 3.66
N ARG A 39 -4.20 -3.96 3.66
CA ARG A 39 -3.50 -4.42 2.47
C ARG A 39 -4.34 -5.37 1.61
N ALA A 40 -5.16 -6.21 2.24
CA ALA A 40 -6.03 -7.15 1.52
C ALA A 40 -7.33 -6.50 1.00
N HIS A 41 -7.73 -5.33 1.52
CA HIS A 41 -9.04 -4.76 1.25
C HIS A 41 -8.98 -3.35 0.65
N GLN A 42 -8.67 -2.30 1.43
CA GLN A 42 -8.73 -0.92 0.91
C GLN A 42 -7.63 -0.66 -0.11
N ALA A 43 -6.41 -1.12 0.17
CA ALA A 43 -5.31 -1.01 -0.78
C ALA A 43 -5.55 -1.84 -2.05
N PHE A 44 -6.18 -3.02 -1.93
CA PHE A 44 -6.60 -3.83 -3.07
C PHE A 44 -7.57 -3.08 -4.00
N TYR A 45 -8.66 -2.53 -3.46
CA TYR A 45 -9.64 -1.80 -4.28
C TYR A 45 -9.05 -0.54 -4.91
N THR A 46 -8.17 0.16 -4.18
CA THR A 46 -7.46 1.33 -4.70
C THR A 46 -6.56 0.94 -5.88
N ASP A 47 -5.83 -0.17 -5.76
CA ASP A 47 -4.99 -0.72 -6.83
C ASP A 47 -5.82 -1.14 -8.05
N ALA A 48 -6.94 -1.84 -7.82
CA ALA A 48 -7.86 -2.27 -8.86
C ALA A 48 -8.41 -1.08 -9.66
N LEU A 49 -8.75 0.03 -8.99
CA LEU A 49 -9.18 1.27 -9.65
C LEU A 49 -8.06 1.88 -10.51
N MET A 50 -6.84 1.98 -9.96
CA MET A 50 -5.69 2.51 -10.69
C MET A 50 -5.35 1.69 -11.93
N ASN A 51 -5.55 0.36 -11.88
CA ASN A 51 -5.36 -0.52 -13.04
C ASN A 51 -6.35 -0.26 -14.19
N GLN A 52 -7.41 0.51 -13.96
CA GLN A 52 -8.31 0.99 -15.02
C GLN A 52 -7.77 2.27 -15.71
N GLY A 53 -6.57 2.74 -15.34
CA GLY A 53 -5.90 3.90 -15.96
C GLY A 53 -6.42 5.26 -15.49
N ARG A 54 -7.06 5.31 -14.32
CA ARG A 54 -7.71 6.51 -13.77
C ARG A 54 -7.47 6.64 -12.26
N ASP A 55 -7.73 7.83 -11.71
CA ASP A 55 -7.72 8.09 -10.27
C ASP A 55 -6.36 7.77 -9.59
N LEU A 56 -5.26 8.00 -10.31
CA LEU A 56 -3.88 7.77 -9.86
C LEU A 56 -3.47 8.70 -8.70
N ASP A 57 -4.26 9.74 -8.43
CA ASP A 57 -4.08 10.68 -7.32
C ASP A 57 -4.61 10.16 -5.97
N TRP A 58 -5.08 8.91 -5.91
CA TRP A 58 -5.58 8.25 -4.69
C TRP A 58 -4.61 7.26 -4.05
N SER A 59 -3.30 7.39 -4.32
CA SER A 59 -2.31 6.51 -3.68
C SER A 59 -2.29 6.69 -2.16
N ILE A 60 -1.84 5.65 -1.46
CA ILE A 60 -1.93 5.55 -0.02
C ILE A 60 -0.55 5.82 0.60
N CYS A 61 -0.55 6.73 1.58
CA CYS A 61 0.53 6.89 2.53
C CYS A 61 0.12 6.17 3.84
N GLY A 62 0.85 5.13 4.21
CA GLY A 62 0.66 4.46 5.49
C GLY A 62 1.14 5.32 6.67
N ILE A 63 0.49 5.21 7.81
CA ILE A 63 0.86 5.87 9.07
C ILE A 63 0.95 4.80 10.15
N GLY A 64 2.14 4.63 10.72
CA GLY A 64 2.40 3.81 11.89
C GLY A 64 2.50 4.67 13.15
N LEU A 65 1.79 4.27 14.21
CA LEU A 65 1.76 4.98 15.49
C LEU A 65 2.41 4.17 16.63
N ARG A 66 2.75 2.91 16.36
CA ARG A 66 3.30 1.98 17.35
C ARG A 66 4.68 1.48 16.92
N ALA A 67 5.51 1.09 17.88
CA ALA A 67 6.87 0.62 17.63
C ALA A 67 6.92 -0.57 16.66
N GLU A 68 5.95 -1.49 16.76
CA GLU A 68 5.83 -2.66 15.89
C GLU A 68 5.57 -2.32 14.42
N ASP A 69 5.05 -1.13 14.12
CA ASP A 69 4.79 -0.68 12.74
C ASP A 69 6.08 -0.48 11.94
N ARG A 70 7.22 -0.28 12.64
CA ARG A 70 8.55 -0.13 12.02
C ARG A 70 8.91 -1.31 11.15
N LYS A 71 8.59 -2.53 11.60
CA LYS A 71 8.84 -3.75 10.81
C LYS A 71 8.07 -3.71 9.49
N MET A 72 6.80 -3.32 9.52
CA MET A 72 5.98 -3.23 8.31
C MET A 72 6.52 -2.16 7.35
N ARG A 73 6.90 -0.99 7.88
CA ARG A 73 7.53 0.08 7.09
C ARG A 73 8.78 -0.44 6.38
N ASP A 74 9.69 -1.07 7.12
CA ASP A 74 10.97 -1.55 6.58
C ASP A 74 10.77 -2.67 5.55
N ASP A 75 9.85 -3.61 5.81
CA ASP A 75 9.51 -4.69 4.88
C ASP A 75 8.94 -4.14 3.56
N LEU A 76 8.03 -3.16 3.63
CA LEU A 76 7.45 -2.51 2.45
C LEU A 76 8.48 -1.64 1.72
N ALA A 77 9.22 -0.80 2.42
CA ALA A 77 10.25 0.07 1.85
C ALA A 77 11.33 -0.76 1.13
N GLY A 78 11.75 -1.89 1.71
CA GLY A 78 12.68 -2.85 1.10
C GLY A 78 12.17 -3.54 -0.18
N GLN A 79 10.91 -3.30 -0.55
CA GLN A 79 10.26 -3.78 -1.77
C GLN A 79 9.68 -2.64 -2.60
N ASP A 80 10.17 -1.41 -2.43
CA ASP A 80 9.66 -0.22 -3.13
C ASP A 80 8.16 0.04 -2.89
N TYR A 81 7.68 -0.32 -1.69
CA TYR A 81 6.28 -0.34 -1.25
C TYR A 81 5.36 -1.28 -2.04
N LEU A 82 5.94 -2.23 -2.77
CA LEU A 82 5.20 -3.33 -3.39
C LEU A 82 5.01 -4.49 -2.40
N TYR A 83 3.89 -5.16 -2.50
CA TYR A 83 3.64 -6.43 -1.81
C TYR A 83 2.77 -7.35 -2.65
N THR A 84 2.79 -8.64 -2.32
CA THR A 84 1.93 -9.63 -2.96
C THR A 84 0.64 -9.77 -2.17
N LEU A 85 -0.49 -9.58 -2.84
CA LEU A 85 -1.78 -10.10 -2.40
C LEU A 85 -1.89 -11.55 -2.93
N PHE A 86 -2.09 -12.48 -2.01
CA PHE A 86 -2.06 -13.91 -2.29
C PHE A 86 -3.38 -14.53 -1.83
N GLU A 87 -4.27 -14.78 -2.78
CA GLU A 87 -5.56 -15.38 -2.51
C GLU A 87 -5.41 -16.88 -2.31
N LEU A 88 -6.15 -17.41 -1.34
CA LEU A 88 -6.19 -18.81 -0.99
C LEU A 88 -7.65 -19.23 -0.82
N GLY A 89 -8.01 -20.35 -1.42
CA GLY A 89 -9.36 -20.89 -1.44
C GLY A 89 -9.34 -22.29 -2.01
N ASP A 90 -10.44 -23.02 -1.85
CA ASP A 90 -10.57 -24.43 -2.26
C ASP A 90 -10.83 -24.61 -3.77
N SER A 91 -10.84 -23.49 -4.51
CA SER A 91 -11.24 -23.38 -5.89
C SER A 91 -10.10 -22.76 -6.73
N ASP A 92 -10.08 -23.08 -8.03
CA ASP A 92 -9.03 -22.63 -8.97
C ASP A 92 -9.17 -21.15 -9.39
N ASP A 93 -10.12 -20.40 -8.82
CA ASP A 93 -10.39 -18.99 -9.12
C ASP A 93 -9.50 -18.00 -8.32
N THR A 94 -8.54 -18.50 -7.56
CA THR A 94 -7.61 -17.69 -6.77
C THR A 94 -6.50 -17.06 -7.59
N GLN A 95 -6.11 -15.84 -7.24
CA GLN A 95 -5.06 -15.10 -7.93
C GLN A 95 -3.92 -14.66 -7.01
N SER A 96 -2.75 -14.47 -7.62
CA SER A 96 -1.59 -13.80 -7.01
C SER A 96 -1.34 -12.49 -7.74
N ARG A 97 -1.33 -11.39 -6.99
CA ARG A 97 -1.20 -10.05 -7.57
C ARG A 97 -0.20 -9.22 -6.80
N ILE A 98 0.62 -8.47 -7.52
CA ILE A 98 1.42 -7.40 -6.93
C ILE A 98 0.55 -6.17 -6.77
N ILE A 99 0.47 -5.65 -5.54
CA ILE A 99 -0.23 -4.40 -5.23
C ILE A 99 0.79 -3.27 -5.12
N GLY A 100 0.45 -2.13 -5.72
CA GLY A 100 1.27 -0.93 -5.71
C GLY A 100 0.56 0.32 -5.18
N SER A 101 -0.69 0.23 -4.71
CA SER A 101 -1.45 1.41 -4.29
C SER A 101 -0.86 2.14 -3.07
N ILE A 102 -0.08 1.45 -2.25
CA ILE A 102 0.74 2.05 -1.17
C ILE A 102 2.08 2.51 -1.77
N SER A 103 2.45 3.77 -1.56
CA SER A 103 3.70 4.31 -2.08
C SER A 103 4.63 4.92 -1.03
N ASP A 104 4.17 5.03 0.22
CA ASP A 104 5.00 5.45 1.35
C ASP A 104 4.40 4.99 2.68
N MET A 105 5.19 5.01 3.76
CA MET A 105 4.72 4.81 5.13
C MET A 105 5.56 5.62 6.14
N LEU A 106 4.90 6.53 6.85
CA LEU A 106 5.50 7.36 7.89
C LEU A 106 5.29 6.74 9.28
N LEU A 107 6.25 6.93 10.17
CA LEU A 107 6.18 6.48 11.56
C LEU A 107 6.19 7.69 12.48
N ALA A 108 5.26 7.76 13.42
CA ALA A 108 5.22 8.84 14.41
C ALA A 108 6.51 8.89 15.26
N GLU A 109 7.15 7.75 15.50
CA GLU A 109 8.45 7.67 16.20
C GLU A 109 9.61 8.31 15.43
N ASP A 110 9.54 8.32 14.08
CA ASP A 110 10.60 8.92 13.26
C ASP A 110 10.44 10.45 13.21
N SER A 111 9.21 10.95 13.07
CA SER A 111 8.84 12.36 13.25
C SER A 111 7.33 12.52 13.30
N ILE A 112 6.82 13.08 14.40
CA ILE A 112 5.40 13.40 14.52
C ILE A 112 5.01 14.58 13.63
N GLU A 113 5.90 15.55 13.45
CA GLU A 113 5.71 16.70 12.57
C GLU A 113 5.52 16.25 11.12
N ALA A 114 6.34 15.31 10.63
CA ALA A 114 6.19 14.78 9.28
C ALA A 114 4.84 14.07 9.08
N VAL A 115 4.34 13.36 10.10
CA VAL A 115 3.00 12.76 10.09
C VAL A 115 1.93 13.85 10.05
N LEU A 116 2.01 14.88 10.89
CA LEU A 116 1.05 15.99 10.92
C LEU A 116 1.05 16.77 9.60
N ASP A 117 2.20 17.08 9.03
CA ASP A 117 2.34 17.74 7.73
C ASP A 117 1.72 16.90 6.61
N LYS A 118 1.91 15.57 6.65
CA LYS A 118 1.27 14.66 5.71
C LYS A 118 -0.25 14.70 5.85
N LEU A 119 -0.77 14.60 7.07
CA LEU A 119 -2.21 14.62 7.35
C LEU A 119 -2.86 15.97 7.02
N ALA A 120 -2.12 17.07 7.14
CA ALA A 120 -2.57 18.43 6.82
C ALA A 120 -2.40 18.81 5.34
N SER A 121 -1.71 17.97 4.55
CA SER A 121 -1.49 18.22 3.12
C SER A 121 -2.82 18.31 2.37
N PRO A 122 -3.05 19.33 1.52
CA PRO A 122 -4.30 19.47 0.77
C PRO A 122 -4.57 18.32 -0.22
N ASP A 123 -3.54 17.56 -0.58
CA ASP A 123 -3.67 16.39 -1.46
C ASP A 123 -4.31 15.20 -0.72
N ILE A 124 -4.08 15.09 0.60
CA ILE A 124 -4.71 14.07 1.44
C ILE A 124 -6.15 14.48 1.72
N ARG A 125 -7.07 13.77 1.07
CA ARG A 125 -8.51 14.03 1.13
C ARG A 125 -9.25 13.03 2.01
N ILE A 126 -8.61 11.91 2.32
CA ILE A 126 -9.15 10.85 3.19
C ILE A 126 -8.10 10.43 4.21
N VAL A 127 -8.51 10.39 5.48
CA VAL A 127 -7.81 9.63 6.52
C VAL A 127 -8.65 8.40 6.83
N SER A 128 -8.08 7.21 6.64
CA SER A 128 -8.74 5.92 6.84
C SER A 128 -8.06 5.12 7.96
N LEU A 129 -8.81 4.23 8.61
CA LEU A 129 -8.39 3.60 9.87
C LEU A 129 -8.57 2.09 9.83
N THR A 130 -7.56 1.34 10.29
CA THR A 130 -7.73 -0.03 10.78
C THR A 130 -7.00 -0.20 12.11
N ILE A 131 -7.54 0.47 13.13
CA ILE A 131 -6.93 0.59 14.48
C ILE A 131 -7.45 -0.45 15.48
N THR A 132 -8.03 -1.55 15.00
CA THR A 132 -8.75 -2.58 15.78
C THR A 132 -10.05 -2.08 16.43
N GLU A 133 -10.83 -3.00 17.00
CA GLU A 133 -12.17 -2.75 17.52
C GLU A 133 -12.19 -1.81 18.73
N GLY A 134 -11.12 -1.82 19.53
CA GLY A 134 -10.99 -1.00 20.74
C GLY A 134 -10.00 0.14 20.61
N GLY A 135 -9.67 0.55 19.38
CA GLY A 135 -8.62 1.51 19.05
C GLY A 135 -8.69 2.85 19.76
#